data_AF-A0A952IEX6-F1
#
_entry.id   AF-A0A952IEX6-F1
#
_cell.length_a   1.000
_cell.length_b   1.000
_cell.length_c   1.000
_cell.angle_alpha   90.00
_cell.angle_beta   90.00
_cell.angle_gamma   90.00
#
_symmetry.space_group_name_H-M   'P 1'
#
loop_
_entity.id
_entity.type
_entity.pdbx_description
1 polymer ?
#
loop_
_entity_poly.entity_id
_entity_poly.type
_entity_poly.pdbx_seq_one_letter_code
_entity_poly.pdbx_strand_id
1 'polypeptide(L)'
;MSSPEVLQNGEWEQCLRLIAEYLLDRRCSKEYELVSHITRHLDFSWHSDPLMSIFQKHFLVRHSLYTINTFWPQKKQLRLDIGPVDIAVQPCHDGDSQRLSTESSSHLAAFYLDKNQFYAMRVERVAEMIAGFWQSYQVHSQKASAFQVLGVPDKADWQTIKRHYRSLVMTAHPDRGGDAKVFAGIKEAYEQLKTLYAK
;
A
#
# COMPACT_ATOMS: atom_id res chain seq x y z
N MET A 1 8.90 29.27 -13.57
CA MET A 1 8.22 28.63 -12.43
C MET A 1 6.74 28.65 -12.77
N SER A 2 6.23 27.60 -13.40
CA SER A 2 4.80 27.51 -13.67
C SER A 2 4.08 27.19 -12.36
N SER A 3 3.14 28.04 -11.96
CA SER A 3 2.26 27.75 -10.82
C SER A 3 1.62 26.38 -11.01
N PRO A 4 1.43 25.59 -9.93
CA PRO A 4 0.60 24.40 -10.04
C PRO A 4 -0.79 24.84 -10.49
N GLU A 5 -1.22 24.39 -11.68
CA GLU A 5 -2.56 24.68 -12.16
C GLU A 5 -3.56 24.14 -11.13
N VAL A 6 -4.34 25.05 -10.56
CA VAL A 6 -5.32 24.75 -9.53
C VAL A 6 -6.46 24.01 -10.21
N LEU A 7 -6.64 22.74 -9.87
CA LEU A 7 -7.79 21.98 -10.34
C LEU A 7 -9.09 22.64 -9.84
N GLN A 8 -10.00 22.92 -10.75
CA GLN A 8 -11.31 23.45 -10.45
C GLN A 8 -12.16 22.39 -9.75
N ASN A 9 -13.09 22.80 -8.89
CA ASN A 9 -13.97 21.86 -8.17
C ASN A 9 -14.70 20.87 -9.10
N GLY A 10 -15.07 21.30 -10.31
CA GLY A 10 -15.72 20.43 -11.30
C GLY A 10 -14.83 19.28 -11.79
N GLU A 11 -13.51 19.44 -11.82
CA GLU A 11 -12.56 18.41 -12.27
C GLU A 11 -12.46 17.27 -11.26
N TRP A 12 -12.45 17.60 -9.96
CA TRP A 12 -12.51 16.61 -8.89
C TRP A 12 -13.77 15.74 -8.98
N GLU A 13 -14.92 16.36 -9.25
CA GLU A 13 -16.20 15.66 -9.39
C GLU A 13 -16.30 14.81 -10.66
N GLN A 14 -15.66 15.25 -11.76
CA GLN A 14 -15.57 14.45 -12.98
C GLN A 14 -14.73 13.20 -12.75
N CYS A 15 -13.56 13.34 -12.12
CA CYS A 15 -12.71 12.20 -11.75
C CYS A 15 -13.44 11.22 -10.83
N LEU A 16 -14.11 11.74 -9.80
CA LEU A 16 -14.92 10.95 -8.88
C LEU A 16 -16.00 10.13 -9.59
N ARG A 17 -16.77 10.78 -10.48
CA ARG A 17 -17.85 10.13 -11.25
C ARG A 17 -17.29 9.03 -12.15
N LEU A 18 -16.23 9.32 -12.89
CA LEU A 18 -15.62 8.38 -13.82
C LEU A 18 -15.11 7.12 -13.10
N ILE A 19 -14.42 7.30 -11.96
CA ILE A 19 -13.94 6.16 -11.15
C ILE A 19 -15.11 5.38 -10.54
N ALA A 20 -16.15 6.07 -10.05
CA ALA A 20 -17.33 5.42 -9.49
C ALA A 20 -18.06 4.55 -10.53
N GLU A 21 -18.23 5.04 -11.76
CA GLU A 21 -18.83 4.30 -12.86
C GLU A 21 -17.98 3.07 -13.24
N TYR A 22 -16.67 3.26 -13.40
CA TYR A 22 -15.73 2.17 -13.69
C TYR A 22 -15.83 1.03 -12.66
N LEU A 23 -15.87 1.37 -11.38
CA LEU A 23 -15.91 0.38 -10.29
C LEU A 23 -17.29 -0.27 -10.11
N LEU A 24 -18.39 0.43 -10.45
CA LEU A 24 -19.73 -0.17 -10.45
C LEU A 24 -19.87 -1.25 -11.51
N ASP A 25 -19.24 -1.07 -12.68
CA ASP A 25 -19.23 -2.04 -13.77
C ASP A 25 -18.28 -3.23 -13.46
N ARG A 26 -17.01 -2.95 -13.16
CA ARG A 26 -15.97 -3.98 -13.08
C ARG A 26 -15.83 -4.68 -11.73
N ARG A 27 -16.30 -4.05 -10.65
CA ARG A 27 -16.17 -4.51 -9.25
C ARG A 27 -14.75 -4.68 -8.70
N CYS A 28 -13.72 -4.79 -9.54
CA CYS A 28 -12.33 -4.78 -9.11
C CYS A 28 -11.44 -4.03 -10.11
N SER A 29 -10.29 -3.57 -9.63
CA SER A 29 -9.29 -2.86 -10.44
C SER A 29 -7.92 -2.92 -9.79
N LYS A 30 -6.88 -2.76 -10.60
CA LYS A 30 -5.58 -2.28 -10.12
C LYS A 30 -5.54 -0.75 -10.17
N GLU A 31 -4.74 -0.12 -9.32
CA GLU A 31 -4.60 1.34 -9.27
C GLU A 31 -4.13 1.92 -10.61
N TYR A 32 -3.15 1.28 -11.26
CA TYR A 32 -2.64 1.75 -12.56
C TYR A 32 -3.72 1.77 -13.64
N GLU A 33 -4.72 0.89 -13.56
CA GLU A 33 -5.84 0.84 -14.51
C GLU A 33 -6.77 2.04 -14.30
N LEU A 34 -7.04 2.42 -13.05
CA LEU A 34 -7.80 3.63 -12.72
C LEU A 34 -7.06 4.89 -13.18
N VAL A 35 -5.76 4.98 -12.92
CA VAL A 35 -4.91 6.08 -13.42
C VAL A 35 -4.96 6.17 -14.94
N SER A 36 -4.82 5.02 -15.62
CA SER A 36 -4.90 4.94 -17.09
C SER A 36 -6.28 5.30 -17.61
N HIS A 37 -7.34 4.96 -16.87
CA HIS A 37 -8.71 5.28 -17.21
C HIS A 37 -8.94 6.79 -17.13
N ILE A 38 -8.60 7.43 -16.01
CA ILE A 38 -8.77 8.88 -15.87
C ILE A 38 -7.92 9.66 -16.88
N THR A 39 -6.68 9.22 -17.15
CA THR A 39 -5.79 9.91 -18.09
C THR A 39 -6.26 9.79 -19.55
N ARG A 40 -7.02 8.74 -19.87
CA ARG A 40 -7.58 8.54 -21.21
C ARG A 40 -8.84 9.37 -21.46
N HIS A 41 -9.62 9.62 -20.41
CA HIS A 41 -10.96 10.22 -20.54
C HIS A 41 -11.05 11.66 -20.03
N LEU A 42 -10.08 12.13 -19.25
CA LEU A 42 -10.02 13.49 -18.72
C LEU A 42 -8.81 14.20 -19.29
N ASP A 43 -9.05 15.39 -19.83
CA ASP A 43 -8.03 16.25 -20.40
C ASP A 43 -7.48 17.22 -19.34
N PHE A 44 -6.83 16.65 -18.31
CA PHE A 44 -6.20 17.43 -17.25
C PHE A 44 -4.77 17.78 -17.62
N SER A 45 -4.41 19.04 -17.36
CA SER A 45 -3.02 19.50 -17.39
C SER A 45 -2.26 18.99 -16.18
N TRP A 46 -1.42 17.97 -16.39
CA TRP A 46 -0.54 17.45 -15.34
C TRP A 46 0.70 18.31 -15.19
N HIS A 47 1.28 18.32 -13.99
CA HIS A 47 2.56 18.96 -13.74
C HIS A 47 3.65 18.38 -14.66
N SER A 48 4.55 19.23 -15.14
CA SER A 48 5.60 18.86 -16.10
C SER A 48 6.69 17.97 -15.48
N ASP A 49 7.01 18.18 -14.19
CA ASP A 49 7.88 17.27 -13.43
C ASP A 49 7.24 15.86 -13.32
N PRO A 50 7.95 14.79 -13.71
CA PRO A 50 7.40 13.44 -13.71
C PRO A 50 6.95 12.93 -12.35
N LEU A 51 7.68 13.24 -11.26
CA LEU A 51 7.32 12.77 -9.92
C LEU A 51 6.04 13.44 -9.45
N MET A 52 5.90 14.74 -9.70
CA MET A 52 4.66 15.46 -9.41
C MET A 52 3.51 14.99 -10.28
N SER A 53 3.74 14.69 -11.56
CA SER A 53 2.70 14.13 -12.45
C SER A 53 2.17 12.81 -11.91
N ILE A 54 3.07 11.91 -11.48
CA ILE A 54 2.70 10.63 -10.87
C ILE A 54 1.92 10.87 -9.58
N PHE A 55 2.41 11.73 -8.70
CA PHE A 55 1.72 12.08 -7.45
C PHE A 55 0.32 12.63 -7.70
N GLN A 56 0.15 13.57 -8.64
CA GLN A 56 -1.16 14.18 -8.91
C GLN A 56 -2.19 13.16 -9.40
N LYS A 57 -1.79 12.29 -10.33
CA LYS A 57 -2.64 11.21 -10.85
C LYS A 57 -3.05 10.24 -9.75
N HIS A 58 -2.05 9.80 -8.98
CA HIS A 58 -2.23 8.93 -7.82
C HIS A 58 -3.18 9.55 -6.78
N PHE A 59 -2.93 10.81 -6.41
CA PHE A 59 -3.73 11.52 -5.41
C PHE A 59 -5.18 11.66 -5.86
N LEU A 60 -5.44 12.00 -7.12
CA LEU A 60 -6.82 12.11 -7.63
C LEU A 60 -7.57 10.78 -7.59
N VAL A 61 -6.90 9.68 -7.98
CA VAL A 61 -7.48 8.34 -7.88
C VAL A 61 -7.79 8.02 -6.42
N ARG A 62 -6.83 8.18 -5.51
CA ARG A 62 -7.00 7.87 -4.09
C ARG A 62 -8.04 8.76 -3.42
N HIS A 63 -8.03 10.07 -3.69
CA HIS A 63 -9.06 11.00 -3.24
C HIS A 63 -10.45 10.50 -3.65
N SER A 64 -10.62 10.10 -4.92
CA SER A 64 -11.88 9.60 -5.43
C SER A 64 -12.29 8.30 -4.75
N LEU A 65 -11.37 7.35 -4.57
CA LEU A 65 -11.62 6.09 -3.88
C LEU A 65 -12.05 6.31 -2.42
N TYR A 66 -11.32 7.12 -1.66
CA TYR A 66 -11.68 7.41 -0.27
C TYR A 66 -13.00 8.18 -0.20
N THR A 67 -13.25 9.14 -1.09
CA THR A 67 -14.52 9.86 -1.17
C THR A 67 -15.66 8.88 -1.44
N ILE A 68 -15.53 8.00 -2.44
CA ILE A 68 -16.49 6.93 -2.73
C ILE A 68 -16.78 6.09 -1.48
N ASN A 69 -15.74 5.66 -0.77
CA ASN A 69 -15.86 4.82 0.39
C ASN A 69 -16.56 5.51 1.59
N THR A 70 -16.64 6.85 1.60
CA THR A 70 -17.44 7.58 2.61
C THR A 70 -18.94 7.54 2.36
N PHE A 71 -19.40 7.51 1.09
CA PHE A 71 -20.82 7.66 0.77
C PHE A 71 -21.49 6.39 0.19
N TRP A 72 -20.74 5.48 -0.43
CA TRP A 72 -21.31 4.22 -0.94
C TRP A 72 -21.91 3.31 0.13
N PRO A 73 -21.35 3.19 1.35
CA PRO A 73 -21.94 2.34 2.38
C PRO A 73 -23.39 2.74 2.70
N GLN A 74 -23.63 4.05 2.80
CA GLN A 74 -24.96 4.59 3.11
C GLN A 74 -25.91 4.58 1.90
N LYS A 75 -25.41 4.88 0.69
CA LYS A 75 -26.27 5.06 -0.50
C LYS A 75 -26.50 3.80 -1.33
N LYS A 76 -25.58 2.83 -1.28
CA LYS A 76 -25.56 1.66 -2.17
C LYS A 76 -25.38 0.34 -1.43
N GLN A 77 -25.14 0.35 -0.12
CA GLN A 77 -24.74 -0.84 0.64
C GLN A 77 -23.51 -1.52 0.04
N LEU A 78 -22.57 -0.70 -0.46
CA LEU A 78 -21.29 -1.12 -1.03
C LEU A 78 -20.16 -0.42 -0.29
N ARG A 79 -19.04 -1.12 -0.13
CA ARG A 79 -17.78 -0.57 0.41
C ARG A 79 -16.64 -0.86 -0.55
N LEU A 80 -15.56 -0.09 -0.43
CA LEU A 80 -14.31 -0.38 -1.11
C LEU A 80 -13.32 -1.04 -0.16
N ASP A 81 -12.70 -2.11 -0.63
CA ASP A 81 -11.42 -2.58 -0.12
C ASP A 81 -10.32 -1.85 -0.92
N ILE A 82 -9.53 -1.03 -0.24
CA ILE A 82 -8.54 -0.13 -0.84
C ILE A 82 -7.16 -0.61 -0.40
N GLY A 83 -6.58 -1.51 -1.19
CA GLY A 83 -5.23 -2.01 -1.00
C GLY A 83 -4.15 -1.07 -1.57
N PRO A 84 -2.87 -1.41 -1.40
CA PRO A 84 -1.75 -0.65 -1.97
C PRO A 84 -1.75 -0.62 -3.50
N VAL A 85 -2.31 -1.64 -4.15
CA VAL A 85 -2.41 -1.72 -5.62
C VAL A 85 -3.78 -2.22 -6.05
N ASP A 86 -4.36 -3.15 -5.29
CA ASP A 86 -5.67 -3.74 -5.55
C ASP A 86 -6.81 -2.91 -4.98
N ILE A 87 -7.88 -2.79 -5.76
CA ILE A 87 -9.14 -2.15 -5.37
C ILE A 87 -10.26 -3.15 -5.66
N ALA A 88 -11.13 -3.38 -4.67
CA ALA A 88 -12.30 -4.22 -4.84
C ALA A 88 -13.55 -3.58 -4.24
N VAL A 89 -14.68 -3.75 -4.90
CA VAL A 89 -16.01 -3.39 -4.41
C VAL A 89 -16.60 -4.59 -3.70
N GLN A 90 -17.01 -4.42 -2.46
CA GLN A 90 -17.63 -5.46 -1.65
C GLN A 90 -19.02 -5.02 -1.20
N PRO A 91 -20.00 -5.93 -1.10
CA PRO A 91 -21.24 -5.66 -0.37
C PRO A 91 -20.94 -5.26 1.08
N CYS A 92 -21.71 -4.32 1.62
CA CYS A 92 -21.75 -4.10 3.05
C CYS A 92 -22.48 -5.29 3.69
N HIS A 93 -21.82 -6.05 4.54
CA HIS A 93 -22.47 -7.08 5.34
C HIS A 93 -22.84 -6.55 6.73
N ASP A 94 -23.97 -6.98 7.27
CA ASP A 94 -24.34 -6.68 8.66
C ASP A 94 -23.24 -7.17 9.60
N GLY A 95 -22.65 -6.25 10.38
CA GLY A 95 -21.49 -6.51 11.25
C GLY A 95 -20.14 -5.99 10.73
N ASP A 96 -20.07 -5.43 9.51
CA ASP A 96 -18.82 -4.87 8.96
C ASP A 96 -18.39 -3.54 9.61
N SER A 97 -19.22 -2.92 10.45
CA SER A 97 -18.91 -1.69 11.21
C SER A 97 -17.63 -1.80 12.05
N GLN A 98 -17.12 -3.02 12.25
CA GLN A 98 -15.96 -3.32 13.08
C GLN A 98 -14.85 -4.11 12.36
N ARG A 99 -14.93 -4.31 11.03
CA ARG A 99 -13.81 -4.90 10.27
C ARG A 99 -12.67 -3.88 10.13
N LEU A 100 -11.89 -3.77 11.20
CA LEU A 100 -10.55 -3.19 11.32
C LEU A 100 -10.30 -2.02 10.35
N SER A 101 -10.92 -0.88 10.64
CA SER A 101 -10.33 0.41 10.31
C SER A 101 -8.98 0.46 11.03
N THR A 102 -7.93 -0.03 10.40
CA THR A 102 -6.58 0.10 10.96
C THR A 102 -6.26 1.58 11.08
N GLU A 103 -5.49 1.95 12.10
CA GLU A 103 -5.03 3.34 12.24
C GLU A 103 -4.33 3.80 10.95
N SER A 104 -3.59 2.92 10.28
CA SER A 104 -2.98 3.23 8.98
C SER A 104 -4.01 3.60 7.92
N SER A 105 -5.15 2.90 7.84
CA SER A 105 -6.21 3.23 6.89
C SER A 105 -6.91 4.55 7.22
N SER A 106 -7.06 4.90 8.50
CA SER A 106 -7.68 6.18 8.89
C SER A 106 -6.76 7.37 8.61
N HIS A 107 -5.45 7.25 8.85
CA HIS A 107 -4.47 8.28 8.52
C HIS A 107 -4.39 8.52 7.00
N LEU A 108 -4.41 7.46 6.19
CA LEU A 108 -4.43 7.60 4.73
C LEU A 108 -5.71 8.26 4.25
N ALA A 109 -6.87 7.88 4.80
CA ALA A 109 -8.14 8.53 4.46
C ALA A 109 -8.11 10.03 4.78
N ALA A 110 -7.61 10.42 5.96
CA ALA A 110 -7.45 11.83 6.33
C ALA A 110 -6.55 12.59 5.36
N PHE A 111 -5.43 11.99 4.94
CA PHE A 111 -4.52 12.59 3.97
C PHE A 111 -5.16 12.79 2.60
N TYR A 112 -5.81 11.77 2.02
CA TYR A 112 -6.37 11.88 0.67
C TYR A 112 -7.68 12.66 0.62
N LEU A 113 -8.45 12.76 1.70
CA LEU A 113 -9.68 13.56 1.74
C LEU A 113 -9.39 15.06 1.89
N ASP A 114 -8.21 15.45 2.36
CA ASP A 114 -7.79 16.85 2.45
C ASP A 114 -7.13 17.32 1.14
N LYS A 115 -7.90 18.05 0.32
CA LYS A 115 -7.41 18.62 -0.95
C LYS A 115 -6.24 19.59 -0.77
N ASN A 116 -6.04 20.17 0.42
CA ASN A 116 -4.86 21.02 0.65
C ASN A 116 -3.55 20.22 0.56
N GLN A 117 -3.57 18.91 0.86
CA GLN A 117 -2.41 18.04 0.67
C GLN A 117 -2.00 17.95 -0.80
N PHE A 118 -2.95 18.03 -1.74
CA PHE A 118 -2.66 18.07 -3.17
C PHE A 118 -1.96 19.37 -3.57
N TYR A 119 -2.50 20.51 -3.15
CA TYR A 119 -1.99 21.82 -3.56
C TYR A 119 -0.70 22.22 -2.84
N ALA A 120 -0.52 21.80 -1.58
CA ALA A 120 0.68 22.08 -0.81
C ALA A 120 1.84 21.13 -1.14
N MET A 121 1.60 20.05 -1.89
CA MET A 121 2.63 19.08 -2.21
C MET A 121 3.73 19.67 -3.08
N ARG A 122 4.96 19.22 -2.84
CA ARG A 122 6.13 19.62 -3.61
C ARG A 122 6.95 18.40 -4.02
N VAL A 123 7.72 18.54 -5.10
CA VAL A 123 8.60 17.48 -5.64
C VAL A 123 9.48 16.89 -4.53
N GLU A 124 10.07 17.74 -3.69
CA GLU A 124 10.98 17.30 -2.63
C GLU A 124 10.26 16.42 -1.59
N ARG A 125 9.05 16.82 -1.21
CA ARG A 125 8.20 16.08 -0.26
C ARG A 125 7.73 14.74 -0.85
N VAL A 126 7.40 14.70 -2.14
CA VAL A 126 7.06 13.44 -2.84
C VAL A 126 8.26 12.50 -2.84
N ALA A 127 9.46 13.01 -3.12
CA ALA A 127 10.68 12.21 -3.08
C ALA A 127 10.97 11.64 -1.68
N GLU A 128 10.77 12.44 -0.62
CA GLU A 128 10.87 11.98 0.78
C GLU A 128 9.87 10.87 1.10
N MET A 129 8.62 11.00 0.65
CA MET A 129 7.59 9.97 0.84
C MET A 129 7.96 8.65 0.16
N ILE A 130 8.47 8.70 -1.07
CA ILE A 130 8.94 7.53 -1.81
C ILE A 130 10.15 6.90 -1.11
N ALA A 131 11.11 7.71 -0.66
CA ALA A 131 12.28 7.22 0.07
C ALA A 131 11.88 6.52 1.39
N GLY A 132 10.97 7.12 2.15
CA GLY A 132 10.40 6.52 3.36
C GLY A 132 9.66 5.22 3.08
N PHE A 133 8.89 5.15 1.99
CA PHE A 133 8.23 3.92 1.55
C PHE A 133 9.25 2.80 1.29
N TRP A 134 10.32 3.07 0.55
CA TRP A 134 11.36 2.06 0.29
C TRP A 134 12.07 1.62 1.57
N GLN A 135 12.32 2.52 2.51
CA GLN A 135 12.91 2.17 3.80
C GLN A 135 11.98 1.24 4.61
N SER A 136 10.69 1.55 4.68
CA SER A 136 9.71 0.69 5.33
C SER A 136 9.52 -0.64 4.57
N TYR A 137 9.44 -0.59 3.24
CA TYR A 137 9.29 -1.77 2.39
C TYR A 137 10.48 -2.71 2.51
N GLN A 138 11.71 -2.21 2.57
CA GLN A 138 12.90 -3.03 2.84
C GLN A 138 12.79 -3.73 4.19
N VAL A 139 12.37 -3.03 5.24
CA VAL A 139 12.17 -3.65 6.57
C VAL A 139 11.07 -4.71 6.52
N HIS A 140 9.96 -4.48 5.83
CA HIS A 140 8.86 -5.45 5.72
C HIS A 140 9.18 -6.64 4.81
N SER A 141 9.86 -6.40 3.69
CA SER A 141 10.29 -7.46 2.77
C SER A 141 11.42 -8.31 3.35
N GLN A 142 12.36 -7.71 4.09
CA GLN A 142 13.36 -8.45 4.86
C GLN A 142 12.69 -9.32 5.93
N LYS A 143 11.67 -8.82 6.64
CA LYS A 143 10.88 -9.63 7.59
C LYS A 143 10.19 -10.81 6.91
N ALA A 144 9.44 -10.57 5.84
CA ALA A 144 8.75 -11.62 5.09
C ALA A 144 9.75 -12.65 4.54
N SER A 145 10.90 -12.19 4.01
CA SER A 145 12.01 -13.04 3.59
C SER A 145 12.56 -13.87 4.76
N ALA A 146 12.71 -13.29 5.96
CA ALA A 146 13.27 -13.99 7.11
C ALA A 146 12.35 -15.11 7.63
N PHE A 147 11.04 -14.90 7.70
CA PHE A 147 10.08 -15.97 8.06
C PHE A 147 10.09 -17.09 7.01
N GLN A 148 10.14 -16.75 5.73
CA GLN A 148 10.23 -17.71 4.63
C GLN A 148 11.54 -18.52 4.65
N VAL A 149 12.68 -17.85 4.86
CA VAL A 149 14.00 -18.49 4.98
C VAL A 149 14.03 -19.48 6.16
N LEU A 150 13.34 -19.17 7.26
CA LEU A 150 13.20 -20.09 8.40
C LEU A 150 12.07 -21.12 8.25
N GLY A 151 11.31 -21.07 7.15
CA GLY A 151 10.20 -21.99 6.87
C GLY A 151 9.09 -21.92 7.93
N VAL A 152 8.81 -20.73 8.46
CA VAL A 152 7.78 -20.49 9.48
C VAL A 152 6.71 -19.50 8.97
N PRO A 153 5.48 -19.53 9.49
CA PRO A 153 4.47 -18.54 9.15
C PRO A 153 4.89 -17.11 9.54
N ASP A 154 4.44 -16.11 8.77
CA ASP A 154 4.74 -14.67 8.93
C ASP A 154 4.30 -14.04 10.29
N LYS A 155 3.67 -14.83 11.16
CA LYS A 155 3.23 -14.47 12.52
C LYS A 155 3.60 -15.54 13.55
N ALA A 156 4.60 -16.37 13.28
CA ALA A 156 5.06 -17.39 14.21
C ALA A 156 5.51 -16.75 15.54
N ASP A 157 5.20 -17.39 16.67
CA ASP A 157 5.71 -16.90 17.95
C ASP A 157 7.25 -17.08 18.06
N TRP A 158 7.85 -16.36 19.00
CA TRP A 158 9.30 -16.39 19.20
C TRP A 158 9.83 -17.80 19.55
N GLN A 159 9.01 -18.64 20.18
CA GLN A 159 9.39 -20.01 20.51
C GLN A 159 9.50 -20.87 19.25
N THR A 160 8.56 -20.71 18.32
CA THR A 160 8.50 -21.39 17.04
C THR A 160 9.65 -20.98 16.14
N ILE A 161 9.96 -19.68 16.07
CA ILE A 161 11.13 -19.16 15.33
C ILE A 161 12.43 -19.79 15.83
N LYS A 162 12.67 -19.78 17.15
CA LYS A 162 13.88 -20.37 17.75
C LYS A 162 14.00 -21.88 17.48
N ARG A 163 12.90 -22.61 17.53
CA ARG A 163 12.86 -24.05 17.29
C ARG A 163 13.24 -24.37 15.84
N HIS A 164 12.63 -23.68 14.88
CA HIS A 164 12.92 -23.89 13.45
C HIS A 164 14.35 -23.50 13.09
N TYR A 165 14.83 -22.35 13.61
CA TYR A 165 16.23 -21.94 13.43
C TYR A 165 17.22 -23.01 13.91
N ARG A 166 17.03 -23.56 15.12
CA ARG A 166 17.90 -24.63 15.66
C ARG A 166 17.90 -25.87 14.76
N SER A 167 16.75 -26.26 14.23
CA SER A 167 16.64 -27.38 13.30
C SER A 167 17.44 -27.13 12.02
N LEU A 168 17.25 -25.95 11.42
CA LEU A 168 17.89 -25.57 10.14
C LEU A 168 19.41 -25.41 10.26
N VAL A 169 19.91 -24.85 11.36
CA VAL A 169 21.35 -24.73 11.61
C VAL A 169 22.01 -26.10 11.75
N MET A 170 21.31 -27.09 12.32
CA MET A 170 21.84 -28.44 12.50
C MET A 170 21.98 -29.21 11.19
N THR A 171 21.12 -28.94 10.21
CA THR A 171 21.12 -29.56 8.88
C THR A 171 21.99 -28.81 7.88
N ALA A 172 22.02 -27.48 7.92
CA ALA A 172 22.77 -26.64 6.98
C ALA A 172 24.23 -26.41 7.39
N HIS A 173 24.71 -26.94 8.52
CA HIS A 173 26.06 -26.67 9.01
C HIS A 173 27.15 -27.17 8.04
N PRO A 174 28.12 -26.33 7.63
CA PRO A 174 29.20 -26.71 6.71
C PRO A 174 30.01 -27.92 7.19
N ASP A 175 30.33 -27.96 8.49
CA ASP A 175 31.05 -29.09 9.11
C ASP A 175 30.30 -30.44 9.06
N ARG A 176 29.02 -30.41 8.69
CA ARG A 176 28.17 -31.61 8.53
C ARG A 176 27.78 -31.85 7.06
N GLY A 177 28.47 -31.20 6.12
CA GLY A 177 28.23 -31.33 4.69
C GLY A 177 27.16 -30.37 4.14
N GLY A 178 26.73 -29.36 4.92
CA GLY A 178 25.80 -28.33 4.48
C GLY A 178 26.44 -27.21 3.66
N ASP A 179 25.61 -26.42 2.96
CA ASP A 179 26.06 -25.28 2.17
C ASP A 179 26.26 -24.03 3.06
N ALA A 180 27.49 -23.49 3.06
CA ALA A 180 27.86 -22.29 3.81
C ALA A 180 27.02 -21.05 3.46
N LYS A 181 26.56 -20.91 2.21
CA LYS A 181 25.67 -19.81 1.79
C LYS A 181 24.28 -19.97 2.40
N VAL A 182 23.75 -21.19 2.42
CA VAL A 182 22.46 -21.51 3.04
C VAL A 182 22.52 -21.27 4.54
N PHE A 183 23.61 -21.70 5.19
CA PHE A 183 23.85 -21.45 6.61
C PHE A 183 23.89 -19.95 6.96
N ALA A 184 24.58 -19.15 6.16
CA ALA A 184 24.65 -17.71 6.35
C ALA A 184 23.27 -17.05 6.25
N GLY A 185 22.47 -17.43 5.23
CA GLY A 185 21.11 -16.93 5.06
C GLY A 185 20.17 -17.27 6.22
N ILE A 186 20.25 -18.50 6.75
CA ILE A 186 19.48 -18.93 7.94
C ILE A 186 19.84 -18.08 9.16
N LYS A 187 21.13 -17.82 9.38
CA LYS A 187 21.62 -17.01 10.52
C LYS A 187 21.19 -15.55 10.41
N GLU A 188 21.28 -14.99 9.20
CA GLU A 188 20.87 -13.62 8.93
C GLU A 188 19.37 -13.43 9.19
N ALA A 189 18.53 -14.33 8.63
CA ALA A 189 17.09 -14.33 8.86
C ALA A 189 16.74 -14.40 10.36
N TYR A 190 17.44 -15.25 11.12
CA TYR A 190 17.22 -15.37 12.56
C TYR A 190 17.57 -14.10 13.34
N GLU A 191 18.71 -13.45 13.07
CA GLU A 191 19.08 -12.21 13.76
C GLU A 191 18.14 -11.04 13.40
N GLN A 192 17.62 -11.00 12.17
CA GLN A 192 16.59 -10.05 11.77
C GLN A 192 15.30 -10.22 12.58
N LEU A 193 14.78 -11.44 12.70
CA LEU A 193 13.59 -11.72 13.52
C LEU A 193 13.84 -11.51 15.00
N LYS A 194 15.04 -11.84 15.50
CA LYS A 194 15.41 -11.60 16.89
C LYS A 194 15.36 -10.11 17.26
N THR A 195 15.89 -9.25 16.39
CA THR A 195 15.85 -7.79 16.58
C THR A 195 14.41 -7.27 16.58
N LEU A 196 13.53 -7.89 15.78
CA LEU A 196 12.12 -7.53 15.71
C LEU A 196 11.35 -7.88 16.99
N TYR A 197 11.58 -9.08 17.56
CA TYR A 197 10.87 -9.57 18.76
C TYR A 197 11.50 -9.08 20.08
N ALA A 198 12.60 -8.31 20.01
CA ALA A 198 13.23 -7.67 21.16
C ALA A 198 12.65 -6.28 21.46
N LYS A 199 11.70 -5.79 20.66
CA LYS A 199 10.91 -4.57 20.88
C LYS A 199 9.54 -4.93 21.42
#